data_AF-A0A0B7B7G2-F1
#
_entry.id   AF-A0A0B7B7G2-F1
#
_cell.length_a   1.000
_cell.length_b   1.000
_cell.length_c   1.000
_cell.angle_alpha   90.00
_cell.angle_beta   90.00
_cell.angle_gamma   90.00
#
_symmetry.space_group_name_H-M   'P 1'
#
loop_
_entity.id
_entity.type
_entity.pdbx_description
1 polymer ?
#
loop_
_entity_poly.entity_id
_entity_poly.type
_entity_poly.pdbx_seq_one_letter_code
_entity_poly.pdbx_strand_id
1 'polypeptide(L)' 'SHQTVARLVEHISNNLQSQLYHYLQLCEYFSFQYDESTDILDSAQLCVFIRRV' A
#
# COMPACT_ATOMS: atom_id res chain seq x y z
N SER A 1 12.18 11.35 22.24
CA SER A 1 11.07 11.83 21.39
C SER A 1 11.06 11.24 19.96
N HIS A 2 11.93 10.28 19.59
CA HIS A 2 11.86 9.59 18.28
C HIS A 2 10.91 8.37 18.27
N GLN A 3 10.90 7.61 19.38
CA GLN A 3 10.03 6.44 19.56
C GLN A 3 8.54 6.80 19.51
N THR A 4 8.18 8.00 20.00
CA THR A 4 6.80 8.49 19.94
C THR A 4 6.34 8.74 18.50
N VAL A 5 7.21 9.30 17.66
CA VAL A 5 6.92 9.56 16.25
C VAL A 5 6.81 8.25 15.47
N ALA A 6 7.73 7.30 15.67
CA ALA A 6 7.68 5.98 15.05
C ALA A 6 6.36 5.25 15.39
N ARG A 7 5.97 5.25 16.67
CA ARG A 7 4.71 4.64 17.12
C ARG A 7 3.48 5.35 16.54
N LEU A 8 3.54 6.67 16.36
CA LEU A 8 2.46 7.42 15.72
C LEU A 8 2.31 7.04 14.24
N VAL A 9 3.43 6.96 13.51
CA VAL A 9 3.43 6.54 12.10
C VAL A 9 2.88 5.12 11.96
N GLU A 10 3.27 4.21 12.85
CA GLU A 10 2.73 2.84 12.89
C GLU A 10 1.22 2.83 13.16
N HIS A 11 0.74 3.62 14.13
CA HIS A 11 -0.69 3.72 14.42
C HIS A 11 -1.50 4.24 13.22
N ILE A 12 -0.99 5.25 12.52
CA ILE A 12 -1.62 5.81 11.33
C ILE A 12 -1.62 4.77 10.20
N SER A 13 -0.49 4.08 9.99
CA SER A 13 -0.36 3.02 8.99
C SER A 13 -1.36 1.90 9.21
N ASN A 14 -1.47 1.39 10.44
CA ASN A 14 -2.42 0.34 10.81
C ASN A 14 -3.87 0.80 10.60
N ASN A 15 -4.19 2.04 10.96
CA ASN A 15 -5.53 2.59 10.75
C ASN A 15 -5.90 2.69 9.26
N LEU A 16 -4.99 3.23 8.44
CA LEU A 16 -5.19 3.33 7.00
C LEU A 16 -5.34 1.96 6.35
N GLN A 17 -4.50 1.00 6.74
CA GLN A 17 -4.57 -0.36 6.24
C GLN A 17 -5.92 -1.03 6.54
N SER A 18 -6.43 -0.88 7.77
CA SER A 18 -7.75 -1.41 8.15
C SER A 18 -8.89 -0.82 7.30
N GLN A 19 -8.87 0.50 7.07
CA GLN A 19 -9.85 1.17 6.22
C GLN A 19 -9.77 0.67 4.77
N LEU A 20 -8.57 0.55 4.21
CA LEU A 20 -8.37 0.05 2.85
C LEU A 20 -8.88 -1.39 2.71
N TYR A 21 -8.58 -2.28 3.66
CA TYR A 21 -9.12 -3.64 3.63
C TYR A 21 -10.64 -3.68 3.66
N HIS A 22 -11.26 -2.86 4.50
CA HIS A 22 -12.72 -2.75 4.55
C HIS A 22 -13.28 -2.31 3.19
N TYR A 23 -12.70 -1.29 2.56
CA TYR A 23 -13.15 -0.84 1.23
C TYR A 23 -12.94 -1.87 0.14
N LEU A 24 -11.84 -2.64 0.19
CA LEU A 24 -11.57 -3.72 -0.77
C LEU A 24 -12.56 -4.88 -0.61
N GLN A 25 -12.96 -5.23 0.61
CA GLN A 25 -13.97 -6.26 0.86
C GLN A 25 -15.35 -5.90 0.29
N LEU A 26 -15.67 -4.60 0.24
CA LEU A 26 -16.92 -4.10 -0.32
C LEU A 26 -16.84 -3.86 -1.84
N CYS A 27 -15.69 -4.07 -2.46
CA CYS A 27 -15.45 -3.71 -3.85
C CYS A 27 -15.89 -4.84 -4.78
N GLU A 28 -17.03 -4.68 -5.46
CA GLU A 28 -17.52 -5.67 -6.44
C GLU A 28 -16.69 -5.69 -7.74
N TYR A 29 -16.17 -4.53 -8.16
CA TYR A 29 -15.42 -4.38 -9.41
C TYR A 29 -14.08 -3.69 -9.16
N PHE A 30 -13.00 -4.38 -9.47
CA PHE A 30 -11.65 -3.84 -9.39
C PHE A 30 -10.79 -4.40 -10.52
N SER A 31 -9.66 -3.74 -10.75
CA SER A 31 -8.62 -4.18 -11.66
C SER A 31 -7.26 -4.06 -10.99
N PHE A 32 -6.32 -4.92 -11.39
CA PHE A 32 -4.93 -4.78 -10.99
C PHE A 32 -4.16 -4.01 -12.06
N GLN A 33 -3.25 -3.16 -11.61
CA GLN A 33 -2.20 -2.57 -12.44
C GLN A 33 -0.86 -3.02 -11.91
N TYR A 34 0.01 -3.42 -12.83
CA TYR A 34 1.38 -3.82 -12.56
C TYR A 34 2.32 -2.80 -13.18
N ASP A 35 3.33 -2.39 -12.44
CA ASP A 35 4.39 -1.52 -12.92
C ASP A 35 5.74 -2.14 -12.56
N GLU A 36 6.48 -2.54 -13.59
CA GLU A 36 7.79 -3.18 -13.46
C GLU A 36 8.87 -2.15 -13.75
N SER A 37 9.89 -2.11 -12.90
CA SER A 37 11.03 -1.21 -13.05
C SER A 37 12.31 -1.89 -12.57
N THR A 38 13.44 -1.27 -12.89
CA THR A 38 14.75 -1.69 -12.41
C THR A 38 15.40 -0.51 -11.71
N ASP A 39 15.98 -0.72 -10.52
CA ASP A 39 16.71 0.33 -9.83
C ASP A 39 18.15 0.50 -10.33
N ILE A 40 18.84 1.48 -9.76
CA ILE A 40 20.23 1.81 -10.09
C ILE A 40 21.23 0.66 -9.80
N LEU A 41 20.81 -0.37 -9.06
CA LEU A 41 21.61 -1.56 -8.73
C LEU A 41 21.19 -2.78 -9.57
N ASP A 42 20.44 -2.57 -10.65
CA ASP A 42 19.87 -3.63 -11.49
C ASP A 42 18.91 -4.59 -10.75
N SER A 43 18.33 -4.16 -9.62
CA SER A 43 17.29 -4.95 -8.96
C SER A 43 15.94 -4.69 -9.61
N ALA A 44 15.29 -5.76 -10.07
CA ALA A 44 13.92 -5.71 -10.56
C ALA A 44 12.96 -5.39 -9.40
N GLN A 45 12.02 -4.48 -9.64
CA GLN A 45 10.98 -4.05 -8.72
C GLN A 45 9.61 -4.16 -9.40
N LEU A 46 8.62 -4.66 -8.67
CA LEU A 46 7.25 -4.78 -9.16
C LEU A 46 6.29 -4.07 -8.20
N CYS A 47 5.65 -3.01 -8.68
CA CYS A 47 4.57 -2.34 -7.98
C CYS A 47 3.21 -2.92 -8.43
N VAL A 48 2.37 -3.28 -7.46
CA VAL A 48 1.01 -3.79 -7.71
C VAL A 48 0.01 -2.80 -7.13
N PHE A 49 -0.89 -2.31 -7.97
CA PHE A 49 -1.93 -1.38 -7.59
C PHE A 49 -3.31 -2.01 -7.79
N ILE A 50 -4.22 -1.72 -6.86
CA ILE A 50 -5.64 -2.04 -7.01
C ILE A 50 -6.34 -0.78 -7.48
N ARG A 51 -6.93 -0.84 -8.68
CA ARG A 51 -7.78 0.22 -9.22
C ARG A 51 -9.24 -0.19 -9.07
N ARG A 52 -9.94 0.51 -8.20
CA ARG A 52 -11.40 0.43 -8.07
C ARG A 52 -12.07 1.34 -9.10
N VAL A 53 -13.21 0.90 -9.63
CA VAL A 53 -14.11 1.69 -10.50
C VAL A 53 -15.26 2.26 -9.69
#